data_AF-A0A1H8V3L7-F1
#
_entry.id   AF-A0A1H8V3L7-F1
#
_cell.length_a   1.000
_cell.length_b   1.000
_cell.length_c   1.000
_cell.angle_alpha   90.00
_cell.angle_beta   90.00
_cell.angle_gamma   90.00
#
_symmetry.space_group_name_H-M   'P 1'
#
loop_
_entity.id
_entity.type
_entity.pdbx_description
1 polymer ?
#
loop_
_entity_poly.entity_id
_entity_poly.type
_entity_poly.pdbx_seq_one_letter_code
_entity_poly.pdbx_strand_id
1 'polypeptide(L)'
;MGILNRNMFHLLIAFQGWPDSGGTLSRSRFYISENDPVGSKFYSNGQLNPEKLKQYPALLVTETGGNGPQFAKVAYIINVTFGYSEVSIQYAVDNSILPISNVELEGYSVELRLGRFGLSHTCWTVCNVTYISFYYRTNKKGLLVQRYFL
;
A
#
# COMPACT_ATOMS: atom_id res chain seq x y z
N MET A 1 4.34 21.58 13.04
CA MET A 1 3.58 20.76 12.07
C MET A 1 4.53 19.70 11.55
N GLY A 2 4.49 18.49 12.10
CA GLY A 2 5.50 17.45 11.85
C GLY A 2 5.42 16.95 10.41
N ILE A 3 6.56 16.92 9.72
CA ILE A 3 6.66 16.36 8.38
C ILE A 3 6.37 14.86 8.52
N LEU A 4 5.16 14.44 8.13
CA LEU A 4 4.85 13.01 7.94
C LEU A 4 5.98 12.42 7.11
N ASN A 5 6.61 11.35 7.59
CA ASN A 5 7.56 10.56 6.82
C ASN A 5 6.82 9.97 5.60
N ARG A 6 6.75 10.74 4.50
CA ARG A 6 6.02 10.38 3.27
C ARG A 6 6.66 9.22 2.49
N ASN A 7 7.70 8.60 3.02
CA ASN A 7 8.45 7.52 2.37
C ASN A 7 7.97 6.12 2.75
N MET A 8 6.96 6.00 3.63
CA MET A 8 6.39 4.70 3.99
C MET A 8 4.97 4.55 3.44
N PHE A 9 4.67 3.35 2.96
CA PHE A 9 3.33 2.96 2.51
C PHE A 9 3.10 1.46 2.74
N HIS A 10 1.83 1.07 2.84
CA HIS A 10 1.42 -0.33 2.90
C HIS A 10 1.39 -0.92 1.50
N LEU A 11 2.03 -2.07 1.29
CA LEU A 11 1.87 -2.84 0.07
C LEU A 11 0.87 -3.96 0.36
N LEU A 12 -0.31 -3.85 -0.26
CA LEU A 12 -1.42 -4.77 -0.11
C LEU A 12 -1.59 -5.54 -1.43
N ILE A 13 -1.22 -6.81 -1.45
CA ILE A 13 -1.28 -7.67 -2.63
C ILE A 13 -2.36 -8.72 -2.42
N ALA A 14 -3.23 -8.93 -3.41
CA ALA A 14 -4.27 -9.96 -3.37
C ALA A 14 -4.43 -10.64 -4.74
N PHE A 15 -4.63 -11.97 -4.75
CA PHE A 15 -4.80 -12.74 -5.99
C PHE A 15 -5.99 -12.24 -6.83
N GLN A 16 -7.12 -11.93 -6.18
CA GLN A 16 -8.33 -11.43 -6.85
C GLN A 16 -8.37 -9.91 -7.00
N GLY A 17 -7.31 -9.23 -6.57
CA GLY A 17 -7.30 -7.78 -6.39
C GLY A 17 -8.11 -7.35 -5.17
N TRP A 18 -8.34 -6.04 -5.09
CA TRP A 18 -8.97 -5.38 -3.95
C TRP A 18 -10.29 -4.73 -4.37
N PRO A 19 -11.41 -5.00 -3.68
CA PRO A 19 -12.69 -4.32 -3.92
C PRO A 19 -12.61 -2.80 -3.68
N ASP A 20 -13.66 -2.03 -3.99
CA ASP A 20 -13.52 -0.55 -3.96
C ASP A 20 -13.50 0.07 -2.54
N SER A 21 -14.00 -0.64 -1.51
CA SER A 21 -14.17 -0.08 -0.15
C SER A 21 -13.54 -0.89 0.98
N GLY A 22 -12.91 -2.02 0.66
CA GLY A 22 -12.35 -2.90 1.68
C GLY A 22 -12.12 -4.33 1.20
N GLY A 23 -11.37 -5.08 1.97
CA GLY A 23 -11.09 -6.49 1.69
C GLY A 23 -10.57 -7.21 2.93
N THR A 24 -10.33 -8.51 2.77
CA THR A 24 -9.80 -9.36 3.83
C THR A 24 -8.56 -10.11 3.35
N LEU A 25 -7.68 -10.46 4.28
CA LEU A 25 -6.61 -11.42 4.04
C LEU A 25 -6.42 -12.32 5.26
N SER A 26 -5.91 -13.53 5.04
CA SER A 26 -5.55 -14.42 6.14
C SER A 26 -4.48 -13.78 7.02
N ARG A 27 -4.62 -13.91 8.34
CA ARG A 27 -3.66 -13.36 9.31
C ARG A 27 -2.22 -13.87 9.09
N SER A 28 -2.05 -15.07 8.50
CA SER A 28 -0.74 -15.61 8.12
C SER A 28 -0.08 -14.89 6.92
N ARG A 29 -0.77 -13.96 6.28
CA ARG A 29 -0.29 -13.11 5.18
C ARG A 29 -0.01 -11.67 5.63
N PHE A 30 -0.21 -11.36 6.91
CA PHE A 30 0.15 -10.08 7.51
C PHE A 30 1.60 -10.14 7.98
N TYR A 31 2.49 -9.38 7.32
CA TYR A 31 3.95 -9.46 7.50
C TYR A 31 4.56 -8.23 8.16
N ILE A 32 3.74 -7.42 8.85
CA ILE A 32 4.24 -6.35 9.70
C ILE A 32 4.59 -6.95 11.05
N SER A 33 5.85 -6.85 11.46
CA SER A 33 6.39 -7.46 12.68
C SER A 33 7.05 -6.42 13.57
N GLU A 34 6.94 -6.59 14.89
CA GLU A 34 7.65 -5.72 15.84
C GLU A 34 9.18 -5.89 15.79
N ASN A 35 9.65 -7.04 15.30
CA ASN A 35 11.07 -7.35 15.20
C ASN A 35 11.73 -6.76 13.95
N ASP A 36 10.94 -6.18 13.05
CA ASP A 36 11.44 -5.51 11.85
C ASP A 36 11.65 -3.99 12.11
N PRO A 37 12.74 -3.37 11.64
CA PRO A 37 12.99 -1.94 11.83
C PRO A 37 11.90 -1.01 11.27
N VAL A 38 11.16 -1.42 10.23
CA VAL A 38 10.04 -0.66 9.68
C VAL A 38 8.75 -1.05 10.40
N GLY A 39 8.51 -2.35 10.59
CA GLY A 39 7.32 -2.90 11.24
C GLY A 39 7.15 -2.46 12.70
N SER A 40 8.24 -2.39 13.47
CA SER A 40 8.26 -1.93 14.87
C SER A 40 7.59 -0.57 15.08
N LYS A 41 7.62 0.31 14.07
CA LYS A 41 6.97 1.62 14.12
C LYS A 41 5.46 1.52 14.31
N PHE A 42 4.83 0.45 13.84
CA PHE A 42 3.39 0.20 13.94
C PHE A 42 2.97 -0.43 15.26
N TYR A 43 3.91 -0.76 16.14
CA TYR A 43 3.65 -1.32 17.46
C TYR A 43 3.76 -0.24 18.54
N SER A 44 3.07 -0.45 19.66
CA SER A 44 3.15 0.35 20.88
C SER A 44 3.04 -0.61 22.05
N ASN A 45 4.07 -0.66 22.92
CA ASN A 45 4.12 -1.57 24.07
C ASN A 45 3.91 -3.05 23.68
N GLY A 46 4.55 -3.51 22.60
CA GLY A 46 4.44 -4.89 22.11
C GLY A 46 3.09 -5.23 21.44
N GLN A 47 2.19 -4.26 21.28
CA GLN A 47 0.91 -4.46 20.62
C GLN A 47 0.82 -3.67 19.33
N LEU A 48 0.28 -4.30 18.29
CA LEU A 48 0.02 -3.62 17.04
C LEU A 48 -0.96 -2.47 17.26
N ASN A 49 -0.65 -1.30 16.74
CA ASN A 49 -1.44 -0.08 16.90
C ASN A 49 -2.13 0.28 15.58
N PRO A 50 -3.45 0.04 15.44
CA PRO A 50 -4.19 0.32 14.21
C PRO A 50 -4.14 1.79 13.79
N GLU A 51 -4.07 2.72 14.74
CA GLU A 51 -4.01 4.15 14.44
C GLU A 51 -2.69 4.53 13.74
N LYS A 52 -1.61 3.79 13.99
CA LYS A 52 -0.36 3.97 13.26
C LYS A 52 -0.42 3.40 11.84
N LEU A 53 -1.19 2.34 11.61
CA LEU A 53 -1.42 1.79 10.26
C LEU A 53 -2.12 2.84 9.38
N LYS A 54 -3.12 3.55 9.91
CA LYS A 54 -3.90 4.56 9.17
C LYS A 54 -3.10 5.80 8.73
N GLN A 55 -1.92 6.04 9.32
CA GLN A 55 -1.11 7.23 9.03
C GLN A 55 -0.41 7.21 7.67
N TYR A 56 -0.34 6.04 7.02
CA TYR A 56 0.39 5.85 5.77
C TYR A 56 -0.57 5.37 4.67
N PRO A 57 -0.36 5.82 3.42
CA PRO A 57 -1.16 5.33 2.30
C PRO A 57 -0.89 3.85 2.05
N ALA A 58 -1.77 3.22 1.31
CA ALA A 58 -1.63 1.87 0.81
C ALA A 58 -1.56 1.87 -0.72
N LEU A 59 -0.77 0.95 -1.26
CA LEU A 59 -0.79 0.56 -2.66
C LEU A 59 -1.53 -0.78 -2.73
N LEU A 60 -2.73 -0.74 -3.31
CA LEU A 60 -3.57 -1.90 -3.57
C LEU A 60 -3.11 -2.52 -4.89
N VAL A 61 -2.69 -3.78 -4.86
CA VAL A 61 -2.10 -4.46 -6.02
C VAL A 61 -2.77 -5.83 -6.19
N THR A 62 -3.09 -6.18 -7.43
CA THR A 62 -3.45 -7.56 -7.77
C THR A 62 -2.19 -8.37 -8.01
N GLU A 63 -2.15 -9.62 -7.58
CA GLU A 63 -1.01 -10.48 -7.89
C GLU A 63 -0.72 -10.57 -9.39
N THR A 64 0.56 -10.65 -9.74
CA THR A 64 0.97 -11.04 -11.11
C THR A 64 0.53 -12.48 -11.37
N GLY A 65 -0.33 -12.67 -12.38
CA GLY A 65 -0.99 -13.96 -12.66
C GLY A 65 -2.30 -14.18 -11.89
N GLY A 66 -2.72 -13.22 -11.06
CA GLY A 66 -4.03 -13.18 -10.43
C GLY A 66 -5.15 -12.84 -11.41
N ASN A 67 -6.41 -13.01 -10.97
CA ASN A 67 -7.61 -12.77 -11.79
C ASN A 67 -8.25 -11.38 -11.57
N GLY A 68 -7.63 -10.52 -10.77
CA GLY A 68 -8.03 -9.11 -10.62
C GLY A 68 -7.41 -8.17 -11.67
N PRO A 69 -7.75 -6.87 -11.61
CA PRO A 69 -7.16 -5.85 -12.50
C PRO A 69 -5.64 -5.76 -12.31
N GLN A 70 -4.87 -5.79 -13.39
CA GLN A 70 -3.39 -5.70 -13.36
C GLN A 70 -2.89 -4.25 -13.25
N PHE A 71 -3.55 -3.49 -12.37
CA PHE A 71 -3.22 -2.12 -12.03
C PHE A 71 -3.25 -1.95 -10.52
N ALA A 72 -2.26 -1.23 -10.02
CA ALA A 72 -2.19 -0.79 -8.65
C ALA A 72 -2.91 0.55 -8.45
N LYS A 73 -3.61 0.67 -7.33
CA LYS A 73 -4.31 1.90 -6.93
C LYS A 73 -3.79 2.39 -5.59
N VAL A 74 -3.78 3.70 -5.42
CA VAL A 74 -3.51 4.33 -4.12
C VAL A 74 -4.78 4.35 -3.29
N ALA A 75 -4.67 3.99 -2.01
CA ALA A 75 -5.76 4.10 -1.06
C ALA A 75 -5.28 4.59 0.31
N TYR A 76 -6.23 5.02 1.14
CA TYR A 76 -6.01 5.40 2.52
C TYR A 76 -6.80 4.48 3.44
N ILE A 77 -6.12 3.85 4.39
CA ILE A 77 -6.74 2.92 5.34
C ILE A 77 -7.61 3.73 6.31
N ILE A 78 -8.90 3.38 6.37
CA ILE A 78 -9.90 3.99 7.25
C ILE A 78 -10.02 3.18 8.54
N ASN A 79 -10.05 1.85 8.42
CA ASN A 79 -10.19 0.96 9.56
C ASN A 79 -9.49 -0.38 9.33
N VAL A 80 -9.06 -1.01 10.44
CA VAL A 80 -8.44 -2.33 10.44
C VAL A 80 -8.99 -3.12 11.62
N THR A 81 -9.54 -4.30 11.34
CA THR A 81 -10.05 -5.22 12.35
C THR A 81 -9.27 -6.52 12.29
N PHE A 82 -8.64 -6.89 13.39
CA PHE A 82 -7.92 -8.16 13.52
C PHE A 82 -8.85 -9.21 14.11
N GLY A 83 -9.30 -10.14 13.28
CA GLY A 83 -9.98 -11.35 13.71
C GLY A 83 -8.99 -12.45 14.13
N TYR A 84 -9.54 -13.61 14.43
CA TYR A 84 -8.76 -14.81 14.79
C TYR A 84 -7.91 -15.31 13.63
N SER A 85 -8.54 -15.55 12.47
CA SER A 85 -7.89 -16.11 11.27
C SER A 85 -7.63 -15.09 10.15
N GLU A 86 -8.28 -13.92 10.21
CA GLU A 86 -8.29 -12.94 9.12
C GLU A 86 -8.10 -11.52 9.63
N VAL A 87 -7.63 -10.66 8.74
CA VAL A 87 -7.54 -9.21 8.93
C VAL A 87 -8.48 -8.57 7.93
N SER A 88 -9.43 -7.77 8.43
CA SER A 88 -10.33 -6.97 7.60
C SER A 88 -9.81 -5.54 7.50
N ILE A 89 -9.83 -4.98 6.30
CA ILE A 89 -9.32 -3.65 5.99
C ILE A 89 -10.42 -2.87 5.30
N GLN A 90 -10.68 -1.65 5.77
CA GLN A 90 -11.51 -0.66 5.08
C GLN A 90 -10.61 0.47 4.60
N TYR A 91 -10.84 0.95 3.39
CA TYR A 91 -10.06 2.02 2.79
C TYR A 91 -10.89 2.84 1.81
N ALA A 92 -10.38 4.03 1.49
CA ALA A 92 -10.84 4.84 0.37
C ALA A 92 -9.74 4.93 -0.69
N VAL A 93 -10.08 4.60 -1.93
CA VAL A 93 -9.19 4.78 -3.09
C VAL A 93 -9.07 6.27 -3.42
N ASP A 94 -7.84 6.74 -3.64
CA ASP A 94 -7.57 8.09 -4.14
C ASP A 94 -7.64 8.12 -5.67
N ASN A 95 -8.83 8.38 -6.20
CA ASN A 95 -9.08 8.45 -7.63
C ASN A 95 -8.42 9.69 -8.31
N SER A 96 -7.79 10.59 -7.55
CA SER A 96 -6.99 11.67 -8.14
C SER A 96 -5.60 11.20 -8.62
N ILE A 97 -5.20 9.98 -8.26
CA ILE A 97 -3.94 9.36 -8.67
C ILE A 97 -4.26 8.31 -9.72
N LEU A 98 -3.61 8.42 -10.88
CA LEU A 98 -3.76 7.45 -11.96
C LEU A 98 -3.28 6.06 -11.51
N PRO A 99 -4.01 4.98 -11.85
CA PRO A 99 -3.56 3.63 -11.59
C PRO A 99 -2.22 3.33 -12.28
N ILE A 100 -1.37 2.55 -11.61
CA ILE A 100 -0.04 2.17 -12.10
C ILE A 100 -0.12 0.73 -12.61
N SER A 101 0.36 0.43 -13.81
CA SER A 101 0.34 -0.96 -14.27
C SER A 101 1.29 -1.84 -13.44
N ASN A 102 0.95 -3.13 -13.26
CA ASN A 102 1.83 -4.06 -12.55
C ASN A 102 3.21 -4.18 -13.24
N VAL A 103 3.23 -4.14 -14.58
CA VAL A 103 4.47 -4.16 -15.39
C VAL A 103 5.37 -2.97 -15.05
N GLU A 104 4.79 -1.77 -14.92
CA GLU A 104 5.53 -0.58 -14.51
C GLU A 104 6.06 -0.71 -13.08
N LEU A 105 5.28 -1.25 -12.14
CA LEU A 105 5.74 -1.50 -10.78
C LEU A 105 6.87 -2.52 -10.69
N GLU A 106 6.82 -3.59 -11.46
CA GLU A 106 7.88 -4.60 -11.53
C GLU A 106 9.20 -4.02 -12.05
N GLY A 107 9.12 -3.02 -12.92
CA GLY A 107 10.26 -2.21 -13.37
C GLY A 107 10.99 -1.46 -12.24
N TYR A 108 10.34 -1.28 -11.09
CA TYR A 108 10.91 -0.64 -9.88
C TYR A 108 11.11 -1.62 -8.72
N SER A 109 11.24 -2.92 -9.00
CA SER A 109 11.30 -3.97 -7.98
C SER A 109 12.41 -3.76 -6.93
N VAL A 110 13.57 -3.26 -7.33
CA VAL A 110 14.70 -2.96 -6.43
C VAL A 110 14.36 -1.79 -5.51
N GLU A 111 13.83 -0.70 -6.08
CA GLU A 111 13.47 0.52 -5.36
C GLU A 111 12.33 0.27 -4.38
N LEU A 112 11.34 -0.54 -4.77
CA LEU A 112 10.20 -0.94 -3.96
C LEU A 112 10.57 -2.03 -2.93
N ARG A 113 11.79 -2.56 -3.01
CA ARG A 113 12.29 -3.70 -2.22
C ARG A 113 11.32 -4.88 -2.28
N LEU A 114 10.79 -5.14 -3.46
CA LEU A 114 9.98 -6.33 -3.68
C LEU A 114 10.88 -7.54 -3.42
N GLY A 115 10.46 -8.40 -2.49
CA GLY A 115 11.22 -9.60 -2.14
C GLY A 115 11.24 -10.62 -3.29
N ARG A 116 11.77 -11.82 -3.02
CA ARG A 116 11.84 -12.92 -4.00
C ARG A 116 10.53 -13.21 -4.74
N PHE A 117 9.40 -12.96 -4.09
CA PHE A 117 8.06 -13.24 -4.64
C PHE A 117 7.44 -12.07 -5.40
N GLY A 118 8.12 -10.91 -5.50
CA GLY A 118 7.64 -9.79 -6.29
C GLY A 118 6.22 -9.38 -5.92
N LEU A 119 5.37 -9.28 -6.94
CA LEU A 119 3.93 -9.08 -6.82
C LEU A 119 3.13 -10.39 -6.84
N SER A 120 3.76 -11.56 -6.91
CA SER A 120 3.09 -12.86 -7.11
C SER A 120 2.68 -13.55 -5.80
N HIS A 121 2.44 -12.80 -4.72
CA HIS A 121 2.13 -13.37 -3.41
C HIS A 121 1.24 -12.46 -2.56
N THR A 122 0.03 -12.95 -2.25
CA THR A 122 -0.95 -12.26 -1.42
C THR A 122 -0.33 -11.98 -0.06
N CYS A 123 -0.17 -10.70 0.25
CA CYS A 123 0.33 -10.27 1.54
C CYS A 123 0.00 -8.82 1.85
N TRP A 124 0.13 -8.50 3.14
CA TRP A 124 0.23 -7.14 3.63
C TRP A 124 1.62 -6.95 4.24
N THR A 125 2.41 -6.07 3.61
CA THR A 125 3.70 -5.63 4.14
C THR A 125 3.79 -4.09 4.15
N VAL A 126 4.87 -3.55 4.72
CA VAL A 126 5.17 -2.12 4.68
C VAL A 126 6.48 -1.90 3.95
N CYS A 127 6.45 -1.00 2.97
CA CYS A 127 7.64 -0.55 2.26
C CYS A 127 8.08 0.81 2.81
N ASN A 128 9.39 1.00 2.98
CA ASN A 128 10.00 2.28 3.35
C ASN A 128 10.95 2.72 2.25
N VAL A 129 10.41 3.41 1.25
CA VAL A 129 11.10 3.75 0.01
C VAL A 129 10.73 5.17 -0.41
N THR A 130 11.74 5.94 -0.83
CA THR A 130 11.56 7.34 -1.23
C THR A 130 10.88 7.49 -2.60
N TYR A 131 10.71 6.40 -3.36
CA TYR A 131 10.32 6.47 -4.77
C TYR A 131 8.82 6.68 -5.00
N ILE A 132 7.95 6.08 -4.18
CA ILE A 132 6.50 6.34 -4.31
C ILE A 132 6.17 7.80 -4.01
N SER A 133 6.87 8.43 -3.05
CA SER A 133 6.70 9.86 -2.82
C SER A 133 7.18 10.73 -3.99
N PHE A 134 8.09 10.23 -4.84
CA PHE A 134 8.44 10.87 -6.12
C PHE A 134 7.29 10.73 -7.14
N TYR A 135 6.76 9.52 -7.36
CA TYR A 135 5.63 9.29 -8.29
C TYR A 135 4.36 10.06 -7.91
N TYR A 136 4.03 10.11 -6.61
CA TYR A 136 2.95 10.94 -6.07
C TYR A 136 3.18 12.44 -6.35
N ARG A 137 4.43 12.91 -6.35
CA ARG A 137 4.78 14.31 -6.64
C ARG A 137 4.72 14.63 -8.13
N THR A 138 5.18 13.75 -9.00
CA THR A 138 5.14 13.94 -10.45
C THR A 138 3.71 13.91 -10.99
N ASN A 139 2.85 13.00 -10.52
CA ASN A 139 1.47 12.91 -10.99
C ASN A 139 0.55 14.01 -10.40
N LYS A 140 0.77 14.49 -9.18
CA LYS A 140 0.06 15.69 -8.68
C LYS A 140 0.45 16.97 -9.41
N LYS A 141 1.65 17.07 -9.97
CA LYS A 141 2.07 18.23 -10.78
C LYS A 141 1.39 18.24 -12.16
N GLY A 142 1.06 17.08 -12.75
CA GLY A 142 0.28 16.99 -13.99
C GLY A 142 -1.12 17.62 -13.86
N LEU A 143 -1.77 17.47 -12.70
CA LEU A 143 -3.07 18.09 -12.39
C LEU A 143 -3.01 19.61 -12.16
N LEU A 144 -1.84 20.16 -11.80
CA LEU A 144 -1.66 21.62 -11.67
C LEU A 144 -1.40 22.30 -13.01
N VAL A 145 -0.73 21.63 -13.96
CA VAL A 145 -0.43 22.22 -15.28
C VAL A 145 -1.69 22.28 -16.17
N GLN A 146 -2.67 21.39 -15.96
CA GLN A 146 -3.92 21.40 -16.72
C GLN A 146 -4.96 22.44 -16.26
N ARG A 147 -4.76 23.07 -15.08
CA ARG A 147 -5.65 24.10 -14.54
C ARG A 147 -5.26 25.54 -14.89
N TYR A 148 -4.16 25.76 -15.59
CA TYR A 148 -3.74 27.08 -16.08
C TYR A 148 -3.87 27.23 -17.61
N PHE A 149 -4.52 26.28 -18.28
CA PHE A 149 -4.90 26.37 -19.69
C PHE A 149 -6.40 26.14 -19.85
N LEU A 150 -7.20 27.04 -19.26
CA LEU A 150 -8.58 27.34 -19.64
C LEU A 150 -8.83 28.83 -19.38
#